data_AF-A0A1V9Y4I8-F1
#
_entry.id   AF-A0A1V9Y4I8-F1
#
_cell.length_a   1.000
_cell.length_b   1.000
_cell.length_c   1.000
_cell.angle_alpha   90.00
_cell.angle_beta   90.00
_cell.angle_gamma   90.00
#
_symmetry.space_group_name_H-M   'P 1'
#
loop_
_entity.id
_entity.type
_entity.pdbx_description
1 polymer ?
#
loop_
_entity_poly.entity_id
_entity_poly.type
_entity_poly.pdbx_seq_one_letter_code
_entity_poly.pdbx_strand_id
1 'polypeptide(L)'
;MTHQLLLEPMPMARSTPRTDAIAWNQLAPDSLMYSYFAHLFYDGSDLLIEQEEACMFVHEFVAQVARQGGPMEDVDLHEGIAALTRPDGRISMGRLVEELCLLLV
;
A
#
# COMPACT_ATOMS: atom_id res chain seq x y z
N MET A 1 -39.26 -32.67 -9.44
CA MET A 1 -38.26 -32.88 -8.36
C MET A 1 -37.25 -31.75 -8.47
N THR A 2 -37.36 -30.76 -7.59
CA THR A 2 -36.62 -29.50 -7.70
C THR A 2 -35.56 -29.49 -6.60
N HIS A 3 -34.29 -29.62 -6.99
CA HIS A 3 -33.17 -29.51 -6.06
C HIS A 3 -32.93 -28.03 -5.75
N GLN A 4 -33.40 -27.57 -4.59
CA GLN A 4 -32.95 -26.30 -4.02
C GLN A 4 -31.57 -26.53 -3.40
N LEU A 5 -30.53 -26.07 -4.08
CA LEU A 5 -29.21 -25.91 -3.50
C LEU A 5 -29.27 -24.71 -2.56
N LEU A 6 -29.41 -24.97 -1.27
CA LEU A 6 -29.11 -23.99 -0.23
C LEU A 6 -27.61 -23.69 -0.29
N LEU A 7 -27.26 -22.59 -0.95
CA LEU A 7 -25.99 -21.90 -0.73
C LEU A 7 -26.09 -21.27 0.66
N GLU A 8 -25.51 -21.94 1.67
CA GLU A 8 -25.26 -21.31 2.95
C GLU A 8 -24.38 -20.06 2.71
N PRO A 9 -24.76 -18.87 3.19
CA PRO A 9 -23.90 -17.71 3.07
C PRO A 9 -22.62 -18.01 3.86
N MET A 10 -21.50 -18.02 3.14
CA MET A 10 -20.15 -18.08 3.67
C MET A 10 -20.10 -17.13 4.89
N PRO A 11 -19.60 -17.56 6.05
CA PRO A 11 -19.48 -16.67 7.19
C PRO A 11 -18.62 -15.50 6.73
N MET A 12 -19.24 -14.32 6.59
CA MET A 12 -18.50 -13.08 6.42
C MET A 12 -17.60 -13.01 7.65
N ALA A 13 -16.33 -13.33 7.46
CA ALA A 13 -15.30 -13.00 8.42
C ALA A 13 -15.51 -11.51 8.65
N ARG A 14 -16.01 -11.16 9.84
CA ARG A 14 -16.06 -9.77 10.27
C ARG A 14 -14.61 -9.37 10.45
N SER A 15 -13.98 -8.97 9.35
CA SER A 15 -12.74 -8.21 9.39
C SER A 15 -13.10 -6.95 10.14
N THR A 16 -12.83 -6.94 11.45
CA THR A 16 -12.57 -5.70 12.16
C THR A 16 -11.70 -4.87 11.23
N PRO A 17 -12.12 -3.67 10.80
CA PRO A 17 -11.27 -2.85 9.95
C PRO A 17 -10.01 -2.63 10.76
N ARG A 18 -8.90 -3.23 10.32
CA ARG A 18 -7.58 -2.76 10.73
C ARG A 18 -7.52 -1.36 10.19
N THR A 19 -7.62 -0.39 11.08
CA THR A 19 -7.43 1.04 10.77
C THR A 19 -6.05 1.28 10.15
N ASP A 20 -5.15 0.30 10.30
CA ASP A 20 -3.79 0.22 9.77
C ASP A 20 -3.71 -0.11 8.26
N ALA A 21 -4.85 -0.42 7.61
CA ALA A 21 -4.87 -0.80 6.19
C ALA A 21 -5.49 0.32 5.33
N ILE A 22 -4.71 0.85 4.38
CA ILE A 22 -5.20 1.82 3.39
C ILE A 22 -6.30 1.17 2.56
N ALA A 23 -7.48 1.79 2.53
CA ALA A 23 -8.61 1.33 1.72
C ALA A 23 -8.29 1.50 0.22
N TRP A 24 -7.75 0.44 -0.41
CA TRP A 24 -7.39 0.41 -1.83
C TRP A 24 -8.49 0.97 -2.73
N ASN A 25 -9.74 0.56 -2.50
CA ASN A 25 -10.90 0.95 -3.32
C ASN A 25 -11.21 2.45 -3.29
N GLN A 26 -10.49 3.22 -2.48
CA GLN A 26 -10.57 4.67 -2.41
C GLN A 26 -9.36 5.38 -3.05
N LEU A 27 -8.38 4.63 -3.57
CA LEU A 27 -7.26 5.18 -4.31
C LEU A 27 -7.71 5.66 -5.70
N ALA A 28 -7.10 6.73 -6.18
CA ALA A 28 -7.31 7.20 -7.54
C ALA A 28 -6.70 6.19 -8.52
N PRO A 29 -7.39 5.79 -9.62
CA PRO A 29 -6.89 4.78 -10.55
C PRO A 29 -5.58 5.15 -11.27
N ASP A 30 -5.27 6.45 -11.32
CA ASP A 30 -4.07 7.03 -11.90
C ASP A 30 -2.93 7.23 -10.90
N SER A 31 -3.13 6.87 -9.62
CA SER A 31 -2.08 6.98 -8.60
C SER A 31 -1.02 5.88 -8.73
N LEU A 32 0.21 6.20 -8.33
CA LEU A 32 1.29 5.22 -8.25
C LEU A 32 0.97 4.15 -7.21
N MET A 33 0.32 4.51 -6.11
CA MET A 33 -0.17 3.54 -5.13
C MET A 33 -1.11 2.50 -5.73
N TYR A 34 -2.12 2.94 -6.49
CA TYR A 34 -3.06 2.01 -7.12
C TYR A 34 -2.33 1.10 -8.11
N SER A 35 -1.47 1.67 -8.95
CA SER A 35 -0.70 0.93 -9.96
C SER A 35 0.20 -0.13 -9.33
N TYR A 36 0.90 0.21 -8.24
CA TYR A 36 1.78 -0.71 -7.53
C TYR A 36 1.00 -1.86 -6.87
N PHE A 37 -0.07 -1.55 -6.14
CA PHE A 37 -0.85 -2.61 -5.50
C PHE A 37 -1.56 -3.49 -6.52
N ALA A 38 -2.04 -2.93 -7.63
CA ALA A 38 -2.58 -3.69 -8.76
C ALA A 38 -1.56 -4.69 -9.31
N HIS A 39 -0.32 -4.23 -9.51
CA HIS A 39 0.79 -5.07 -9.96
C HIS A 39 1.05 -6.25 -9.00
N LEU A 40 1.11 -5.99 -7.69
CA LEU A 40 1.25 -7.06 -6.69
C LEU A 40 0.07 -8.04 -6.67
N PHE A 41 -1.16 -7.55 -6.82
CA PHE A 41 -2.36 -8.39 -6.83
C PHE A 41 -2.39 -9.37 -8.00
N TYR A 42 -1.85 -8.97 -9.16
CA TYR A 42 -1.73 -9.82 -10.35
C TYR A 42 -0.42 -10.63 -10.38
N ASP A 43 0.14 -10.95 -9.20
CA ASP A 43 1.36 -11.77 -9.03
C ASP A 43 2.61 -11.16 -9.70
N GLY A 44 2.64 -9.83 -9.79
CA GLY A 44 3.79 -9.08 -10.25
C GLY A 44 4.95 -9.17 -9.27
N SER A 45 6.17 -9.32 -9.79
CA SER A 45 7.39 -9.26 -8.99
C SER A 45 7.64 -7.85 -8.45
N ASP A 46 8.46 -7.72 -7.41
CA ASP A 46 8.87 -6.42 -6.88
C ASP A 46 9.39 -5.47 -7.98
N LEU A 47 9.06 -4.19 -7.85
CA LEU A 47 9.44 -3.13 -8.78
C LEU A 47 10.66 -2.38 -8.24
N LEU A 48 11.57 -2.03 -9.15
CA LEU A 48 12.69 -1.15 -8.86
C LEU A 48 12.40 0.23 -9.43
N ILE A 49 12.28 1.22 -8.56
CA ILE A 49 11.93 2.60 -8.90
C ILE A 49 13.10 3.55 -8.65
N GLU A 50 13.06 4.70 -9.30
CA GLU A 50 13.99 5.80 -9.05
C GLU A 50 13.59 6.60 -7.80
N GLN A 51 14.51 7.42 -7.31
CA GLN A 51 14.29 8.24 -6.11
C GLN A 51 13.12 9.23 -6.29
N GLU A 52 12.96 9.80 -7.48
CA GLU A 52 11.85 10.72 -7.77
C GLU A 52 10.49 10.02 -7.65
N GLU A 53 10.38 8.81 -8.23
CA GLU A 53 9.19 7.97 -8.14
C GLU A 53 8.88 7.57 -6.69
N ALA A 54 9.92 7.24 -5.91
CA ALA A 54 9.78 6.94 -4.48
C ALA A 54 9.25 8.14 -3.70
N CYS A 55 9.77 9.35 -3.95
CA CYS A 55 9.28 10.58 -3.33
C CYS A 55 7.80 10.83 -3.66
N MET A 56 7.40 10.65 -4.92
CA MET A 56 5.99 10.80 -5.32
C MET A 56 5.10 9.78 -4.61
N PHE A 57 5.51 8.50 -4.58
CA PHE A 57 4.76 7.45 -3.91
C PHE A 57 4.59 7.71 -2.41
N VAL A 58 5.67 8.11 -1.73
CA VAL A 58 5.64 8.47 -0.31
C VAL A 58 4.67 9.63 -0.08
N HIS A 59 4.72 10.67 -0.92
CA HIS A 59 3.80 11.81 -0.81
C HIS A 59 2.33 11.38 -0.99
N GLU A 60 2.03 10.51 -1.97
CA GLU A 60 0.69 9.93 -2.14
C GLU A 60 0.26 9.13 -0.91
N PHE A 61 1.15 8.30 -0.36
CA PHE A 61 0.90 7.49 0.82
C PHE A 61 0.55 8.35 2.04
N VAL A 62 1.37 9.34 2.35
CA VAL A 62 1.14 10.26 3.48
C VAL A 62 -0.18 11.00 3.32
N ALA A 63 -0.45 11.55 2.13
CA ALA A 63 -1.70 12.24 1.85
C ALA A 63 -2.91 11.31 2.02
N GLN A 64 -2.78 10.05 1.61
CA GLN A 64 -3.83 9.05 1.70
C GLN A 64 -4.09 8.59 3.15
N VAL A 65 -3.05 8.45 3.97
CA VAL A 65 -3.16 8.16 5.41
C VAL A 65 -3.84 9.33 6.13
N ALA A 66 -3.38 10.56 5.89
CA ALA A 66 -3.97 11.77 6.46
C ALA A 66 -5.45 11.93 6.08
N ARG A 67 -5.81 11.66 4.81
CA ARG A 67 -7.20 11.71 4.32
C ARG A 67 -8.12 10.72 5.04
N GLN A 68 -7.61 9.57 5.44
CA GLN A 68 -8.34 8.54 6.19
C GLN A 68 -8.33 8.79 7.71
N GLY A 69 -7.66 9.85 8.18
CA GLY A 69 -7.53 10.14 9.60
C GLY A 69 -6.57 9.19 10.33
N GLY A 70 -5.69 8.50 9.59
CA GLY A 70 -4.67 7.63 10.17
C GLY A 70 -3.53 8.47 10.77
N PRO A 71 -3.04 8.12 11.97
CA PRO A 71 -1.83 8.72 12.51
C PRO A 71 -0.59 8.15 11.79
N MET A 72 0.45 8.97 11.68
CA MET A 72 1.74 8.57 11.15
C MET A 72 2.84 9.18 11.99
N GLU A 73 3.91 8.43 12.23
CA GLU A 73 5.09 8.93 12.94
C GLU A 73 5.77 10.05 12.13
N ASP A 74 6.25 11.08 12.83
CA ASP A 74 6.98 12.20 12.25
C ASP A 74 8.45 11.82 12.10
N VAL A 75 8.84 11.43 10.88
CA VAL A 75 10.20 11.00 10.53
C VAL A 75 10.69 11.74 9.29
N ASP A 76 12.01 11.88 9.15
CA ASP A 76 12.60 12.40 7.91
C ASP A 76 12.49 11.35 6.79
N LEU A 77 11.43 11.47 6.00
CA LEU A 77 11.16 10.58 4.87
C LEU A 77 12.25 10.66 3.79
N HIS A 78 12.93 11.80 3.64
CA HIS A 78 14.00 11.93 2.64
C HIS A 78 15.24 11.14 3.07
N GLU A 79 15.59 11.19 4.36
CA GLU A 79 16.65 10.34 4.92
C GLU A 79 16.29 8.86 4.79
N GLY A 80 15.03 8.48 5.06
CA GLY A 80 14.54 7.11 4.88
C GLY A 80 14.68 6.61 3.44
N ILE A 81 14.27 7.41 2.46
CA ILE A 81 14.40 7.08 1.03
C ILE A 81 15.88 6.91 0.65
N ALA A 82 16.76 7.81 1.11
CA ALA A 82 18.19 7.72 0.85
C ALA A 82 18.81 6.44 1.43
N ALA A 83 18.39 6.01 2.62
CA ALA A 83 18.83 4.77 3.25
C ALA A 83 18.36 3.50 2.51
N LEU A 84 17.20 3.56 1.84
CA LEU A 84 16.67 2.47 1.03
C LEU A 84 17.29 2.38 -0.38
N THR A 85 17.97 3.45 -0.82
CA THR A 85 18.54 3.54 -2.16
C THR A 85 19.72 2.59 -2.30
N ARG A 86 19.64 1.71 -3.28
CA ARG A 86 20.70 0.74 -3.59
C ARG A 86 21.88 1.44 -4.29
N PRO A 87 23.06 0.78 -4.37
CA PRO A 87 24.21 1.35 -5.06
C PRO A 87 23.98 1.68 -6.55
N ASP A 88 22.99 1.07 -7.19
CA ASP A 88 22.59 1.37 -8.58
C ASP A 88 21.57 2.51 -8.69
N GLY A 89 21.30 3.23 -7.60
CA GLY A 89 20.40 4.38 -7.55
C GLY A 89 18.90 4.03 -7.51
N ARG A 90 18.56 2.74 -7.43
CA ARG A 90 17.16 2.28 -7.44
C ARG A 90 16.71 1.80 -6.07
N ILE A 91 15.40 1.86 -5.85
CA ILE A 91 14.75 1.48 -4.59
C ILE A 91 13.79 0.32 -4.88
N SER A 92 13.80 -0.69 -4.02
CA SER A 92 12.78 -1.75 -4.03
C SER A 92 11.48 -1.19 -3.50
N MET A 93 10.41 -1.29 -4.29
CA MET A 93 9.12 -0.78 -3.90
C MET A 93 8.51 -1.58 -2.75
N GLY A 94 8.74 -2.89 -2.71
CA GLY A 94 8.40 -3.74 -1.58
C GLY A 94 9.00 -3.22 -0.28
N ARG A 95 10.32 -2.96 -0.26
CA ARG A 95 10.99 -2.43 0.93
C ARG A 95 10.50 -1.04 1.31
N LEU A 96 10.21 -0.18 0.34
CA LEU A 96 9.65 1.14 0.60
C LEU A 96 8.29 1.04 1.31
N VAL A 97 7.41 0.16 0.82
CA VAL A 97 6.10 -0.05 1.44
C VAL A 97 6.22 -0.67 2.83
N GLU A 98 7.13 -1.63 3.03
CA GLU A 98 7.39 -2.20 4.35
C GLU A 98 7.78 -1.12 5.36
N GLU A 99 8.74 -0.26 5.03
CA GLU A 99 9.15 0.85 5.92
C GLU A 99 7.99 1.83 6.17
N LEU A 100 7.23 2.21 5.14
CA LEU A 100 6.08 3.11 5.30
C LEU A 100 5.00 2.52 6.20
N CYS A 101 4.76 1.22 6.13
CA CYS A 101 3.81 0.54 7.01
C CYS A 101 4.27 0.52 8.48
N LEU A 102 5.58 0.56 8.75
CA LEU A 102 6.11 0.66 10.12
C LEU A 102 5.82 2.03 10.77
N LEU A 103 5.55 3.06 9.96
CA LEU A 103 5.27 4.41 10.45
C LEU A 103 3.80 4.62 10.86
N LEU A 104 2.91 3.65 10.61
CA LEU A 104 1.51 3.70 11.00
C LEU A 104 1.37 3.35 12.50
N VAL A 105 0.62 4.16 13.27
CA VAL A 105 0.52 4.08 14.75
C VAL A 105 -0.89 3.73 15.24
#